data_AF-A0A9X3G566-F1
#
_entry.id   AF-A0A9X3G566-F1
#
_cell.length_a   1.000
_cell.length_b   1.000
_cell.length_c   1.000
_cell.angle_alpha   90.00
_cell.angle_beta   90.00
_cell.angle_gamma   90.00
#
_symmetry.space_group_name_H-M   'P 1'
#
loop_
_entity.id
_entity.type
_entity.pdbx_description
1 polymer ?
#
loop_
_entity_poly.entity_id
_entity_poly.type
_entity_poly.pdbx_seq_one_letter_code
_entity_poly.pdbx_strand_id
1 'polypeptide(L)'
;MAVLPPGRRGPQRRSQRADPTSVLALYRRLLSARRGSPALHQGSWTAVPAPDGVLAYERRADGDRRIVAVNFRDAPADLPLAEPATVQVA
;
A
#
# COMPACT_ATOMS: atom_id res chain seq x y z
N MET A 1 30.75 -6.56 32.73
CA MET A 1 30.84 -6.48 31.26
C MET A 1 29.74 -7.39 30.68
N ALA A 2 28.55 -6.84 30.40
CA ALA A 2 27.43 -7.61 29.87
C ALA A 2 27.41 -7.52 28.34
N VAL A 3 27.55 -8.66 27.67
CA VAL A 3 27.42 -8.78 26.21
C VAL A 3 25.93 -8.72 25.87
N LEU A 4 25.53 -7.67 25.13
CA LEU A 4 24.21 -7.56 24.52
C LEU A 4 24.08 -8.63 23.42
N PRO A 5 22.96 -9.38 23.31
CA PRO A 5 22.74 -10.30 22.20
C PRO A 5 22.66 -9.54 20.86
N PRO A 6 23.04 -10.17 19.73
CA PRO A 6 23.04 -9.49 18.43
C PRO A 6 21.63 -9.06 18.06
N GLY A 7 21.40 -7.74 18.03
CA GLY A 7 20.16 -7.16 17.55
C GLY A 7 19.87 -7.58 16.12
N ARG A 8 18.61 -7.89 15.82
CA ARG A 8 18.14 -8.12 14.45
C ARG A 8 18.52 -6.91 13.59
N ARG A 9 19.42 -7.11 12.62
CA ARG A 9 19.84 -6.08 11.66
C ARG A 9 18.68 -5.78 10.71
N GLY A 10 17.82 -4.83 11.09
CA GLY A 10 16.94 -4.19 10.12
C GLY A 10 17.77 -3.46 9.05
N PRO A 11 17.27 -3.32 7.81
CA PRO A 11 18.04 -2.70 6.73
C PRO A 11 18.45 -1.28 7.12
N GLN A 12 19.75 -0.97 7.08
CA GLN A 12 20.29 0.36 7.39
C GLN A 12 19.60 1.46 6.57
N ARG A 13 19.35 2.63 7.19
CA ARG A 13 18.67 3.78 6.57
C ARG A 13 19.31 4.26 5.25
N ARG A 14 20.62 4.05 5.07
CA ARG A 14 21.32 4.41 3.83
C ARG A 14 20.96 3.46 2.68
N SER A 15 20.90 2.16 2.94
CA SER A 15 20.57 1.13 1.94
C SER A 15 19.15 1.32 1.39
N GLN A 16 18.20 1.70 2.25
CA GLN A 16 16.81 1.96 1.83
C GLN A 16 16.65 3.19 0.92
N ARG A 17 17.53 4.20 1.02
CA ARG A 17 17.41 5.43 0.21
C ARG A 17 17.69 5.21 -1.27
N ALA A 18 18.55 4.24 -1.58
CA ALA A 18 18.96 3.92 -2.95
C ALA A 18 18.12 2.79 -3.58
N ASP A 19 17.39 2.03 -2.76
CA ASP A 19 16.60 0.89 -3.22
C ASP A 19 15.16 1.33 -3.60
N PRO A 20 14.77 1.24 -4.90
CA PRO A 20 13.44 1.61 -5.39
C PRO A 20 12.33 0.66 -4.92
N THR A 21 12.69 -0.54 -4.45
CA THR A 21 11.76 -1.54 -3.89
C THR A 21 11.64 -1.44 -2.37
N SER A 22 12.38 -0.52 -1.74
CA SER A 22 12.33 -0.33 -0.31
C SER A 22 10.97 0.17 0.17
N VAL A 23 10.68 -0.12 1.44
CA VAL A 23 9.52 0.42 2.15
C VAL A 23 9.49 1.95 2.07
N LEU A 24 10.64 2.62 2.13
CA LEU A 24 10.72 4.08 1.98
C LEU A 24 10.25 4.56 0.59
N ALA A 25 10.64 3.86 -0.47
CA ALA A 25 10.20 4.16 -1.83
C ALA A 25 8.69 3.92 -1.99
N LEU A 26 8.15 2.84 -1.39
CA LEU A 26 6.71 2.61 -1.32
C LEU A 26 5.97 3.76 -0.63
N TYR A 27 6.41 4.18 0.56
CA TYR A 27 5.79 5.32 1.28
C TYR A 27 5.78 6.60 0.45
N ARG A 28 6.87 6.91 -0.26
CA ARG A 28 6.93 8.10 -1.13
C ARG A 28 5.91 8.03 -2.26
N ARG A 29 5.78 6.86 -2.91
CA ARG A 29 4.80 6.65 -3.97
C ARG A 29 3.37 6.78 -3.45
N LEU A 30 3.06 6.19 -2.29
CA LEU A 30 1.76 6.32 -1.64
C LEU A 30 1.42 7.75 -1.23
N LEU A 31 2.38 8.50 -0.67
CA LEU A 31 2.18 9.91 -0.32
C LEU A 31 1.95 10.78 -1.56
N SER A 32 2.65 10.50 -2.66
CA SER A 32 2.42 11.17 -3.94
C SER A 32 1.00 10.90 -4.47
N ALA A 33 0.59 9.63 -4.50
CA ALA A 33 -0.76 9.23 -4.90
C ALA A 33 -1.84 9.91 -4.04
N ARG A 34 -1.65 9.94 -2.71
CA ARG A 34 -2.59 10.59 -1.78
C ARG A 34 -2.71 12.10 -2.01
N ARG A 35 -1.62 12.78 -2.36
CA ARG A 35 -1.63 14.23 -2.63
C ARG A 35 -2.37 14.58 -3.92
N GLY A 36 -2.32 13.69 -4.92
CA GLY A 36 -2.98 13.88 -6.21
C GLY A 36 -4.42 13.35 -6.29
N SER A 37 -5.03 12.93 -5.18
CA SER A 37 -6.32 12.25 -5.17
C SER A 37 -7.22 12.74 -4.03
N PRO A 38 -8.30 13.49 -4.32
CA PRO A 38 -9.33 13.83 -3.33
C PRO A 38 -9.90 12.58 -2.65
N ALA A 39 -10.09 11.49 -3.40
CA ALA A 39 -10.60 10.24 -2.87
C ALA A 39 -9.69 9.63 -1.78
N LEU A 40 -8.38 9.57 -2.02
CA LEU A 40 -7.41 9.06 -1.05
C LEU A 40 -7.16 10.04 0.11
N HIS A 41 -7.41 11.34 -0.10
CA HIS A 41 -7.26 12.33 0.95
C HIS A 41 -8.41 12.27 1.96
N GLN A 42 -9.66 12.38 1.47
CA GLN A 42 -10.88 12.59 2.29
C GLN A 42 -12.10 11.80 1.82
N GLY A 43 -11.98 11.01 0.75
CA GLY A 43 -13.13 10.32 0.16
C GLY A 43 -13.83 9.36 1.10
N SER A 44 -15.10 9.11 0.79
CA SER A 44 -15.92 8.11 1.48
C SER A 44 -15.24 6.75 1.42
N TRP A 45 -15.58 5.88 2.36
CA TRP A 45 -15.03 4.52 2.43
C TRP A 45 -16.16 3.53 2.24
N THR A 46 -15.98 2.57 1.33
CA THR A 46 -16.94 1.46 1.13
C THR A 46 -16.17 0.16 1.03
N ALA A 47 -16.57 -0.86 1.79
CA ALA A 47 -15.97 -2.19 1.70
C ALA A 47 -16.18 -2.78 0.31
N VAL A 48 -15.17 -3.46 -0.21
CA VAL A 48 -15.25 -4.24 -1.45
C VAL A 48 -15.07 -5.72 -1.09
N PRO A 49 -15.92 -6.64 -1.60
CA PRO A 49 -15.73 -8.07 -1.38
C PRO A 49 -14.32 -8.50 -1.80
N ALA A 50 -13.64 -9.23 -0.93
CA ALA A 50 -12.28 -9.69 -1.14
C ALA A 50 -12.08 -11.09 -0.55
N PRO A 51 -11.13 -11.88 -1.07
CA PRO A 51 -10.76 -13.15 -0.47
C PRO A 51 -10.22 -12.96 0.96
N ASP A 52 -10.26 -14.04 1.74
CA ASP A 52 -9.65 -14.06 3.07
C ASP A 52 -8.17 -13.65 3.02
N GLY A 53 -7.78 -12.78 3.95
CA GLY A 53 -6.43 -12.21 4.02
C GLY A 53 -6.18 -11.05 3.06
N VAL A 54 -7.18 -10.60 2.30
CA VAL A 54 -7.11 -9.39 1.46
C VAL A 54 -8.06 -8.33 2.01
N LEU A 55 -7.55 -7.13 2.26
CA LEU A 55 -8.38 -5.96 2.52
C LEU A 55 -8.59 -5.22 1.20
N ALA A 56 -9.84 -5.06 0.77
CA ALA A 56 -10.19 -4.21 -0.37
C ALA A 56 -11.29 -3.21 0.01
N TYR A 57 -11.14 -1.98 -0.47
CA TYR A 57 -12.15 -0.94 -0.29
C TYR A 57 -12.10 0.11 -1.39
N GLU A 58 -13.25 0.74 -1.63
CA GLU A 58 -13.40 1.90 -2.49
C GLU A 58 -13.22 3.19 -1.69
N ARG A 59 -12.58 4.17 -2.34
CA ARG A 59 -12.53 5.57 -1.94
C ARG A 59 -13.14 6.44 -3.02
N ARG A 60 -14.04 7.37 -2.65
CA ARG A 60 -14.68 8.28 -3.62
C ARG A 60 -14.84 9.71 -3.10
N ALA A 61 -14.44 10.70 -3.89
CA ALA A 61 -14.71 12.13 -3.68
C ALA A 61 -14.54 12.91 -4.98
N ASP A 62 -15.37 13.92 -5.23
CA ASP A 62 -15.19 14.89 -6.32
C ASP A 62 -14.92 14.28 -7.71
N GLY A 63 -15.63 13.20 -8.05
CA GLY A 63 -15.46 12.46 -9.31
C GLY A 63 -14.23 11.55 -9.37
N ASP A 64 -13.34 11.62 -8.38
CA ASP A 64 -12.22 10.71 -8.20
C ASP A 64 -12.68 9.42 -7.50
N ARG A 65 -12.34 8.28 -8.07
CA ARG A 65 -12.68 6.95 -7.56
C ARG A 65 -11.44 6.07 -7.55
N ARG A 66 -11.17 5.43 -6.42
CA ARG A 66 -9.99 4.58 -6.21
C ARG A 66 -10.40 3.28 -5.54
N ILE A 67 -9.80 2.18 -5.97
CA ILE A 67 -9.82 0.91 -5.23
C ILE A 67 -8.47 0.77 -4.55
N VAL A 68 -8.48 0.50 -3.24
CA VAL A 68 -7.28 0.17 -2.48
C VAL A 68 -7.39 -1.31 -2.10
N ALA A 69 -6.34 -2.07 -2.42
CA ALA A 69 -6.23 -3.48 -2.11
C ALA A 69 -4.90 -3.76 -1.39
N VAL A 70 -4.95 -4.50 -0.28
CA VAL A 70 -3.78 -4.92 0.49
C VAL A 70 -3.88 -6.43 0.72
N ASN A 71 -2.92 -7.17 0.17
CA ASN A 71 -2.80 -8.61 0.39
C ASN A 71 -1.87 -8.85 1.60
N PHE A 72 -2.40 -9.45 2.66
CA PHE A 72 -1.63 -9.78 3.87
C PHE A 72 -1.04 -11.19 3.83
N ARG A 73 -1.26 -11.93 2.74
CA ARG A 73 -0.76 -13.29 2.56
C ARG A 73 0.61 -13.27 1.90
N ASP A 74 1.36 -14.36 2.12
CA ASP A 74 2.62 -14.63 1.41
C ASP A 74 2.39 -15.35 0.07
N ALA A 75 1.21 -15.17 -0.52
CA ALA A 75 0.80 -15.81 -1.76
C ALA A 75 -0.08 -14.84 -2.58
N PRO A 76 -0.05 -14.91 -3.92
CA PRO A 76 -0.92 -14.11 -4.79
C PRO A 76 -2.41 -14.26 -4.44
N ALA A 77 -3.19 -13.24 -4.78
CA ALA A 77 -4.63 -13.21 -4.57
C ALA A 77 -5.32 -12.56 -5.77
N ASP A 78 -6.41 -13.16 -6.22
CA ASP A 78 -7.26 -12.59 -7.25
C ASP A 78 -8.33 -11.70 -6.60
N LEU A 79 -8.40 -10.45 -7.05
CA LEU A 79 -9.44 -9.52 -6.66
C LEU A 79 -10.28 -9.17 -7.89
N PRO A 80 -11.52 -9.68 -8.01
CA PRO A 80 -12.39 -9.34 -9.13
C PRO A 80 -12.79 -7.86 -9.06
N LEU A 81 -12.56 -7.14 -10.15
CA LEU A 81 -12.98 -5.75 -10.28
C LEU A 81 -14.24 -5.70 -11.16
N ALA A 82 -15.21 -4.87 -10.77
CA ALA A 82 -16.42 -4.66 -11.55
C ALA A 82 -16.15 -3.93 -12.88
N GLU A 83 -15.05 -3.17 -12.94
CA GLU A 83 -14.66 -2.34 -14.07
C GLU A 83 -13.14 -2.45 -14.28
N PRO A 84 -12.64 -2.24 -15.52
CA PRO A 84 -11.21 -2.13 -15.76
C PRO A 84 -10.56 -1.03 -14.90
N ALA A 85 -9.35 -1.28 -14.40
CA ALA A 85 -8.60 -0.33 -13.59
C ALA A 85 -7.14 -0.26 -14.00
N THR A 86 -6.53 0.91 -13.76
CA THR A 86 -5.09 1.12 -13.94
C THR A 86 -4.39 1.13 -12.59
N VAL A 87 -3.33 0.33 -12.46
CA VAL A 87 -2.53 0.29 -11.24
C VAL A 87 -1.68 1.56 -11.14
N GLN A 88 -1.85 2.32 -10.05
CA GLN A 88 -1.09 3.54 -9.81
C GLN A 88 0.11 3.34 -8.88
N VAL A 89 0.01 2.41 -7.93
CA VAL A 89 1.07 2.05 -6.99
C VAL A 89 1.08 0.53 -6.80
N ALA A 90 2.27 -0.07 -6.93
CA ALA A 90 2.56 -1.47 -6.64
C ALA A 90 3.90 -1.57 -5.88
#